data_AF-A0A532TYM9-F1
#
_entry.id   AF-A0A532TYM9-F1
#
_cell.length_a   1.000
_cell.length_b   1.000
_cell.length_c   1.000
_cell.angle_alpha   90.00
_cell.angle_beta   90.00
_cell.angle_gamma   90.00
#
_symmetry.space_group_name_H-M   'P 1'
#
loop_
_entity.id
_entity.type
_entity.pdbx_description
1 polymer ?
#
loop_
_entity_poly.entity_id
_entity_poly.type
_entity_poly.pdbx_seq_one_letter_code
_entity_poly.pdbx_strand_id
1 'polypeptide(L)' 'MCKSAGFKFTVEKLEKGTQIKVLYCPLVDTAKELEATDWGYHFYCLSDYSIVKGFNSNIGFRRTKTLMEGCVCCDHFYFK' A
#
# COMPACT_ATOMS: atom_id res chain seq x y z
N MET A 1 7.36 -2.90 -13.09
CA MET A 1 6.00 -2.32 -13.12
C MET A 1 5.81 -1.21 -12.08
N CYS A 2 5.88 -1.45 -10.76
CA CYS A 2 5.65 -0.38 -9.77
C CYS A 2 6.73 0.71 -9.75
N LYS A 3 8.02 0.35 -9.87
CA LYS A 3 9.13 1.33 -9.92
C LYS A 3 9.07 2.22 -11.17
N SER A 4 8.73 1.64 -12.33
CA SER A 4 8.58 2.40 -13.59
C SER A 4 7.38 3.35 -13.56
N ALA A 5 6.39 3.09 -12.70
CA ALA A 5 5.26 3.98 -12.45
C ALA A 5 5.58 5.09 -11.42
N GLY A 6 6.81 5.18 -10.91
CA GLY A 6 7.26 6.24 -10.01
C GLY A 6 7.22 5.92 -8.51
N PHE A 7 6.76 4.74 -8.11
CA PHE A 7 6.72 4.37 -6.69
C PHE A 7 8.13 4.18 -6.10
N LYS A 8 8.35 4.68 -4.88
CA LYS A 8 9.57 4.40 -4.11
C LYS A 8 9.21 3.60 -2.87
N PHE A 9 9.82 2.43 -2.73
CA PHE A 9 9.55 1.51 -1.63
C PHE A 9 10.77 0.66 -1.30
N THR A 10 10.81 0.15 -0.08
CA THR A 10 11.75 -0.88 0.35
C THR A 10 11.03 -2.20 0.56
N VAL A 11 11.77 -3.30 0.46
CA VAL A 11 11.29 -4.65 0.75
C VAL A 11 12.26 -5.30 1.71
N GLU A 12 11.73 -5.82 2.81
CA GLU A 12 12.48 -6.52 3.85
C GLU A 12 11.82 -7.87 4.11
N LYS A 13 12.61 -8.95 4.03
CA LYS A 13 12.15 -10.29 4.38
C LYS A 13 12.40 -10.51 5.86
N LEU A 14 11.34 -10.84 6.60
CA LEU A 14 11.36 -11.16 8.01
C LEU A 14 11.02 -12.65 8.18
N GLU A 15 11.30 -13.21 9.35
CA GLU A 15 11.00 -14.62 9.66
C GLU A 15 9.51 -14.95 9.46
N LYS A 16 8.62 -14.02 9.86
CA LYS A 16 7.16 -14.21 9.84
C LYS A 16 6.46 -13.61 8.62
N GLY A 17 7.20 -13.14 7.62
CA GLY A 17 6.59 -12.52 6.44
C GLY A 17 7.50 -11.55 5.70
N THR A 18 6.89 -10.73 4.84
CA THR A 18 7.59 -9.70 4.06
C THR A 18 6.99 -8.34 4.36
N GLN A 19 7.85 -7.41 4.77
CA GLN A 19 7.50 -6.02 4.96
C GLN A 19 7.84 -5.25 3.69
N ILE A 20 6.86 -4.55 3.15
CA ILE A 20 7.04 -3.54 2.10
C ILE A 20 6.74 -2.19 2.73
N LYS A 21 7.68 -1.25 2.64
CA LYS A 21 7.46 0.14 3.07
C LYS A 21 7.42 1.04 1.86
N VAL A 22 6.25 1.60 1.56
CA VAL A 22 6.10 2.59 0.49
C VAL A 22 6.40 3.97 1.05
N LEU A 23 7.45 4.59 0.56
CA LEU A 23 7.92 5.92 0.99
C LEU A 23 7.41 7.02 0.07
N TYR A 24 7.02 6.69 -1.16
CA TYR A 24 6.44 7.61 -2.12
C TYR A 24 5.46 6.89 -3.06
N CYS A 25 4.30 7.49 -3.26
CA CYS A 25 3.19 6.97 -4.06
C CYS A 25 2.62 8.09 -4.95
N PRO A 26 2.77 8.03 -6.28
CA PRO A 26 2.24 9.05 -7.20
C PRO A 26 0.73 9.24 -7.11
N LEU A 27 -0.02 8.19 -6.73
CA LEU A 27 -1.48 8.28 -6.57
C LEU A 27 -1.88 9.23 -5.45
N VAL A 28 -1.03 9.38 -4.42
CA VAL A 28 -1.28 10.33 -3.33
C VAL A 28 -1.12 11.76 -3.81
N ASP A 29 -0.15 12.02 -4.69
CA ASP A 29 0.03 13.36 -5.28
C ASP A 29 -1.19 13.72 -6.13
N THR A 30 -1.62 12.81 -7.03
CA THR A 30 -2.85 13.01 -7.82
C THR A 30 -4.08 13.22 -6.94
N ALA A 31 -4.25 12.43 -5.88
CA ALA A 31 -5.39 12.59 -4.98
C ALA A 31 -5.34 13.91 -4.20
N LYS A 32 -4.15 14.43 -3.84
CA LYS A 32 -3.98 15.74 -3.21
C LYS A 32 -4.28 16.88 -4.18
N GLU A 33 -3.81 16.80 -5.41
CA GLU A 33 -4.10 17.77 -6.47
C GLU A 33 -5.60 17.90 -6.74
N LEU A 34 -6.34 16.79 -6.58
CA LEU A 34 -7.79 16.73 -6.74
C LEU A 34 -8.58 17.01 -5.45
N GLU A 35 -7.91 17.30 -4.33
CA GLU A 35 -8.53 17.43 -3.00
C GLU A 35 -9.42 16.21 -2.61
N ALA A 36 -9.02 15.02 -3.04
CA ALA A 36 -9.82 13.80 -3.01
C ALA A 36 -9.09 12.63 -2.32
N THR A 37 -8.24 12.89 -1.32
CA THR A 37 -7.46 11.84 -0.63
C THR A 37 -8.33 10.80 0.06
N ASP A 38 -9.49 11.19 0.59
CA ASP A 38 -10.47 10.28 1.19
C ASP A 38 -11.00 9.27 0.15
N TRP A 39 -11.46 9.77 -1.00
CA TRP A 39 -11.85 8.92 -2.14
C TRP A 39 -10.67 8.10 -2.68
N GLY A 40 -9.48 8.68 -2.74
CA GLY A 40 -8.26 7.99 -3.14
C GLY A 40 -7.95 6.79 -2.25
N TYR A 41 -8.23 6.87 -0.95
CA TYR A 41 -8.10 5.72 -0.05
C TYR A 41 -9.07 4.61 -0.45
N HIS A 42 -10.35 4.95 -0.63
CA HIS A 42 -11.39 3.99 -0.98
C HIS A 42 -11.16 3.31 -2.34
N PHE A 43 -10.70 4.06 -3.34
CA PHE A 43 -10.49 3.53 -4.69
C PHE A 43 -9.18 2.75 -4.87
N TYR A 44 -8.11 3.16 -4.19
CA TYR A 44 -6.77 2.59 -4.43
C TYR A 44 -6.22 1.78 -3.26
N CYS A 45 -6.41 2.26 -2.03
CA CYS A 45 -5.71 1.68 -0.87
C CYS A 45 -6.53 0.56 -0.22
N LEU A 46 -7.84 0.72 -0.13
CA LEU A 46 -8.74 -0.23 0.54
C LEU A 46 -8.89 -1.55 -0.24
N SER A 47 -8.75 -1.50 -1.56
CA SER A 47 -8.83 -2.68 -2.44
C SER A 47 -7.74 -3.72 -2.14
N ASP A 48 -6.59 -3.32 -1.59
CA ASP A 48 -5.47 -4.22 -1.27
C ASP A 48 -5.93 -5.45 -0.46
N TYR A 49 -6.78 -5.26 0.55
CA TYR A 49 -7.28 -6.35 1.39
C TYR A 49 -8.08 -7.37 0.59
N SER A 50 -8.93 -6.90 -0.31
CA SER A 50 -9.77 -7.76 -1.15
C SER A 50 -8.94 -8.46 -2.23
N ILE A 51 -7.97 -7.75 -2.82
CA ILE A 51 -7.05 -8.29 -3.82
C ILE A 51 -6.23 -9.44 -3.23
N VAL A 52 -5.64 -9.27 -2.04
CA VAL A 52 -4.84 -10.33 -1.42
C VAL A 52 -5.68 -11.55 -1.11
N LYS A 53 -6.85 -11.35 -0.49
CA LYS A 53 -7.77 -12.44 -0.16
C LYS A 53 -8.26 -13.18 -1.41
N GLY A 54 -8.54 -12.46 -2.49
CA GLY A 54 -8.97 -13.03 -3.77
C GLY A 54 -7.84 -13.75 -4.51
N PHE A 55 -6.59 -13.28 -4.37
CA PHE A 55 -5.43 -13.90 -5.02
C PHE A 55 -5.07 -15.23 -4.36
N ASN A 56 -4.99 -15.28 -3.03
CA ASN A 56 -4.72 -16.52 -2.29
C ASN A 56 -5.18 -16.41 -0.83
N SER A 57 -6.13 -17.24 -0.43
CA SER A 57 -6.69 -17.23 0.94
C SER A 57 -5.70 -17.64 2.03
N ASN A 58 -4.56 -18.25 1.67
CA ASN A 58 -3.49 -18.61 2.61
C ASN A 58 -2.48 -17.48 2.83
N ILE A 59 -2.66 -16.32 2.19
CA ILE A 59 -1.80 -15.15 2.39
C ILE A 59 -2.56 -14.13 3.23
N GLY A 60 -1.99 -13.77 4.37
CA GLY A 60 -2.46 -12.67 5.21
C GLY A 60 -1.86 -11.34 4.79
N PHE A 61 -2.62 -10.27 4.97
CA PHE A 61 -2.20 -8.90 4.72
C PHE A 61 -2.60 -7.97 5.86
N ARG A 62 -1.67 -7.10 6.27
CA ARG A 62 -1.91 -6.04 7.25
C ARG A 62 -1.24 -4.75 6.79
N ARG A 63 -1.92 -3.63 7.04
CA ARG A 63 -1.39 -2.27 6.93
C ARG A 63 -2.00 -1.45 8.08
N THR A 64 -1.17 -0.63 8.73
CA THR A 64 -1.59 0.26 9.83
C THR A 64 -1.27 1.73 9.56
N LYS A 65 -0.40 2.01 8.58
CA LYS A 65 -0.04 3.35 8.12
C LYS A 65 -0.27 3.41 6.61
N THR A 66 -0.81 4.53 6.14
CA THR A 66 -1.06 4.75 4.72
C THR A 66 -0.69 6.19 4.35
N LEU A 67 0.12 6.36 3.30
CA LEU A 67 0.47 7.69 2.76
C LEU A 67 -0.77 8.51 2.37
N MET A 68 -1.79 7.86 1.80
CA MET A 68 -3.05 8.49 1.39
C MET A 68 -3.83 9.09 2.58
N GLU A 69 -3.67 8.52 3.77
CA GLU A 69 -4.27 9.00 5.02
C GLU A 69 -3.34 9.99 5.76
N GLY A 70 -2.26 10.45 5.12
CA GLY A 70 -1.33 11.43 5.68
C GLY A 70 -0.19 10.85 6.54
N CYS A 71 -0.01 9.53 6.59
CA CYS A 71 1.14 8.93 7.26
C CYS A 71 2.46 9.18 6.51
N VAL A 72 3.60 8.96 7.17
CA VAL A 72 4.94 9.09 6.56
C VAL A 72 5.30 7.97 5.59
N CYS A 73 4.60 6.84 5.64
CA CYS A 73 4.77 5.70 4.74
C CYS A 73 3.53 4.80 4.74
N CYS A 74 3.43 3.91 3.75
CA CYS A 74 2.59 2.72 3.86
C CYS A 74 3.42 1.56 4.41
N ASP A 75 2.88 0.79 5.36
CA ASP A 75 3.56 -0.32 6.03
C ASP A 75 2.97 -1.70 5.70
N HIS A 76 2.75 -1.95 4.42
CA HIS A 76 2.26 -3.23 3.89
C HIS A 76 3.06 -4.44 4.43
N PHE A 77 2.40 -5.32 5.18
CA PHE A 77 2.99 -6.55 5.69
C PHE A 77 2.21 -7.77 5.20
N TYR A 78 2.92 -8.67 4.52
CA TYR A 78 2.38 -9.92 3.99
C TYR A 78 2.92 -11.09 4.81
N PHE A 79 2.04 -12.00 5.21
CA PHE A 79 2.39 -13.18 6.00
C PHE A 79 1.63 -14.40 5.50
N LYS A 80 2.04 -15.58 5.96
CA LYS A 80 1.38 -16.86 5.65
C LYS A 80 0.87 -17.47 6.95
#